data_AF-A0AAQ3K251-F1
#
_entry.id   AF-A0AAQ3K251-F1
#
_cell.length_a   1.000
_cell.length_b   1.000
_cell.length_c   1.000
_cell.angle_alpha   90.00
_cell.angle_beta   90.00
_cell.angle_gamma   90.00
#
_symmetry.space_group_name_H-M   'P 1'
#
loop_
_entity.id
_entity.type
_entity.pdbx_description
1 polymer ?
#
loop_
_entity_poly.entity_id
_entity_poly.type
_entity_poly.pdbx_seq_one_letter_code
_entity_poly.pdbx_strand_id
1 'polypeptide(L)'
;MATLGGVRESEGSQNSVEIEDLARFAVDEHNKKENALLEFARVVKAKEQVVAGTLHHLTVEVIDAGKKKLYEAKVWVKPWLHFKELQEFNQVGDSDSVTITAADLGVKRVDQEPGWRTVPSHDPVVKDAADHAVQTIQQRSNSLAPYELLDILHAKADVIEDTAKFDMLLKVKRGTKEEKYKVEVHKTLEGTFHLNQMQQEQAESASE
;
A
#
# COMPACT_ATOMS: atom_id res chain seq x y z
N MET A 1 3.47 14.59 -24.81
CA MET A 1 4.16 13.30 -24.59
C MET A 1 4.70 13.32 -23.17
N ALA A 2 4.07 12.56 -22.25
CA ALA A 2 4.38 12.61 -20.82
C ALA A 2 5.22 11.40 -20.42
N THR A 3 6.37 11.66 -19.81
CA THR A 3 7.34 10.68 -19.33
C THR A 3 6.82 10.00 -18.06
N LEU A 4 6.65 8.68 -18.12
CA LEU A 4 6.21 7.84 -17.00
C LEU A 4 7.37 7.63 -16.01
N GLY A 5 7.20 8.03 -14.74
CA GLY A 5 8.07 7.61 -13.64
C GLY A 5 8.72 8.71 -12.78
N GLY A 6 8.53 10.00 -13.07
CA GLY A 6 9.03 11.08 -12.21
C GLY A 6 7.98 11.54 -11.21
N VAL A 7 8.29 11.57 -9.91
CA VAL A 7 7.56 12.43 -8.95
C VAL A 7 7.65 13.85 -9.49
N ARG A 8 6.52 14.39 -9.94
CA ARG A 8 6.45 15.78 -10.37
C ARG A 8 6.05 16.60 -9.17
N GLU A 9 6.98 17.41 -8.68
CA GLU A 9 6.63 18.48 -7.77
C GLU A 9 5.66 19.40 -8.51
N SER A 10 4.43 19.50 -8.01
CA SER A 10 3.45 20.42 -8.54
C SER A 10 3.78 21.82 -8.00
N GLU A 11 4.95 22.35 -8.37
CA GLU A 11 5.42 23.69 -7.97
C GLU A 11 4.48 24.82 -8.45
N GLY A 12 3.50 24.53 -9.31
CA GLY A 12 2.50 25.50 -9.78
C GLY A 12 1.05 25.25 -9.35
N SER A 13 0.74 24.16 -8.64
CA SER A 13 -0.66 23.71 -8.44
C SER A 13 -1.03 23.48 -6.96
N GLN A 14 -0.34 24.15 -6.04
CA GLN A 14 -0.63 24.07 -4.60
C GLN A 14 -2.04 24.59 -4.21
N ASN A 15 -2.77 25.21 -5.15
CA ASN A 15 -4.15 25.69 -5.02
C ASN A 15 -5.04 25.28 -6.20
N SER A 16 -4.78 24.13 -6.83
CA SER A 16 -5.78 23.59 -7.77
C SER A 16 -7.00 23.14 -6.99
N VAL A 17 -8.20 23.51 -7.45
CA VAL A 17 -9.49 23.16 -6.84
C VAL A 17 -9.60 21.64 -6.57
N GLU A 18 -9.01 20.81 -7.44
CA GLU A 18 -8.96 19.36 -7.29
C GLU A 18 -8.13 18.92 -6.07
N ILE A 19 -6.99 19.56 -5.82
CA ILE A 19 -6.10 19.27 -4.68
C ILE A 19 -6.76 19.68 -3.37
N GLU A 20 -7.46 20.83 -3.36
CA GLU A 20 -8.24 21.27 -2.20
C GLU A 20 -9.42 20.35 -1.91
N ASP A 21 -10.14 19.85 -2.93
CA ASP A 21 -11.23 18.89 -2.77
C ASP A 21 -10.71 17.56 -2.18
N LEU A 22 -9.59 17.05 -2.70
CA LEU A 22 -8.95 15.83 -2.19
C LEU A 22 -8.48 16.00 -0.74
N ALA A 23 -7.95 17.18 -0.40
CA ALA A 23 -7.52 17.50 0.95
C ALA A 23 -8.71 17.55 1.93
N ARG A 24 -9.83 18.18 1.55
CA ARG A 24 -11.04 18.18 2.36
C ARG A 24 -11.63 16.78 2.52
N PHE A 25 -11.67 16.01 1.44
CA PHE A 25 -12.11 14.63 1.48
C PHE A 25 -11.29 13.79 2.46
N ALA A 26 -9.96 13.96 2.46
CA ALA A 26 -9.08 13.27 3.39
C ALA A 26 -9.39 13.59 4.86
N VAL A 27 -9.56 14.88 5.19
CA VAL A 27 -9.90 15.34 6.54
C VAL A 27 -11.28 14.83 6.97
N ASP A 28 -12.28 14.88 6.09
CA ASP A 28 -13.64 14.41 6.36
C ASP A 28 -13.67 12.89 6.59
N GLU A 29 -12.97 12.13 5.75
CA GLU A 29 -12.90 10.67 5.86
C GLU A 29 -12.20 10.23 7.15
N HIS A 30 -11.13 10.92 7.56
CA HIS A 30 -10.47 10.71 8.84
C HIS A 30 -11.39 11.07 10.02
N ASN A 31 -12.05 12.23 9.99
CA ASN A 31 -13.02 12.63 11.02
C ASN A 31 -14.13 11.59 11.19
N LYS A 32 -14.63 11.04 10.08
CA LYS A 32 -15.67 10.00 10.09
C LYS A 32 -15.16 8.65 10.64
N LYS A 33 -13.92 8.26 10.32
CA LYS A 33 -13.30 7.00 10.78
C LYS A 33 -12.88 7.05 12.25
N GLU A 34 -12.19 8.11 12.65
CA GLU A 34 -11.58 8.23 13.98
C GLU A 34 -12.41 9.07 14.96
N ASN A 35 -13.59 9.55 14.55
CA ASN A 35 -14.42 10.47 15.34
C ASN A 35 -13.62 11.72 15.78
N ALA A 36 -12.69 12.15 14.94
CA ALA A 36 -11.89 13.34 15.15
C ALA A 36 -12.66 14.61 14.73
N LEU A 37 -12.27 15.75 15.28
CA LEU A 37 -12.84 17.06 14.97
C LEU A 37 -11.76 17.96 14.35
N LEU A 38 -11.10 17.46 13.31
CA LEU A 38 -10.07 18.20 12.58
C LEU A 38 -10.75 19.19 11.62
N GLU A 39 -10.36 20.46 11.71
CA GLU A 39 -10.83 21.50 10.80
C GLU A 39 -9.79 21.77 9.71
N PHE A 40 -10.13 21.56 8.44
CA PHE A 40 -9.22 21.85 7.33
C PHE A 40 -8.91 23.36 7.26
N ALA A 41 -7.63 23.74 7.33
CA ALA A 41 -7.20 25.12 7.20
C ALA A 41 -6.71 25.43 5.77
N ARG A 42 -5.67 24.73 5.29
CA ARG A 42 -5.10 24.93 3.95
C ARG A 42 -4.22 23.76 3.51
N VAL A 43 -3.94 23.68 2.21
CA VAL A 43 -2.90 22.78 1.68
C VAL A 43 -1.54 23.48 1.73
N VAL A 44 -0.55 22.81 2.30
CA VAL A 44 0.83 23.31 2.43
C VAL A 44 1.71 22.78 1.30
N LYS A 45 1.52 21.51 0.93
CA LYS A 45 2.22 20.89 -0.20
C LYS A 45 1.30 19.91 -0.91
N ALA A 46 1.47 19.83 -2.22
CA ALA A 46 0.81 18.84 -3.04
C ALA A 46 1.85 18.22 -3.97
N LYS A 47 1.95 16.90 -3.95
CA LYS A 47 2.78 16.12 -4.86
C LYS A 47 1.89 15.09 -5.52
N GLU A 48 2.18 14.82 -6.77
CA GLU A 48 1.46 13.82 -7.54
C GLU A 48 2.43 12.72 -7.97
N GLN A 49 2.01 11.48 -7.76
CA GLN A 49 2.78 10.30 -8.13
C GLN A 49 1.91 9.40 -9.01
N VAL A 50 2.37 9.21 -10.25
CA VAL A 50 1.74 8.28 -11.19
C VAL A 50 2.14 6.85 -10.80
N VAL A 51 1.15 6.05 -10.44
CA VAL A 51 1.30 4.62 -10.07
C VAL A 51 0.31 3.79 -10.89
N ALA A 52 -0.28 2.72 -10.35
CA ALA A 52 -1.49 2.10 -10.92
C ALA A 52 -2.75 2.98 -10.70
N GLY A 53 -2.63 4.26 -11.06
CA GLY A 53 -3.58 5.36 -10.83
C GLY A 53 -2.82 6.67 -10.66
N THR A 54 -3.44 7.63 -10.00
CA THR A 54 -2.81 8.87 -9.55
C THR A 54 -2.85 8.90 -8.04
N LEU A 55 -1.69 8.89 -7.39
CA LEU A 55 -1.57 9.02 -5.95
C LEU A 55 -1.18 10.47 -5.63
N HIS A 56 -2.07 11.19 -4.94
CA HIS A 56 -1.83 12.55 -4.48
C HIS A 56 -1.32 12.52 -3.05
N HIS A 57 -0.10 12.99 -2.84
CA HIS A 57 0.45 13.27 -1.52
C HIS A 57 0.19 14.73 -1.18
N LEU A 58 -0.62 14.94 -0.16
CA LEU A 58 -1.15 16.24 0.25
C LEU A 58 -0.68 16.49 1.68
N THR A 59 0.12 17.51 1.90
CA THR A 59 0.37 18.02 3.24
C THR A 59 -0.68 19.08 3.52
N VAL A 60 -1.59 18.81 4.45
CA VAL A 60 -2.70 19.68 4.85
C VAL A 60 -2.44 20.24 6.24
N GLU A 61 -2.64 21.53 6.41
CA GLU A 61 -2.72 22.17 7.72
C GLU A 61 -4.17 22.05 8.19
N VAL A 62 -4.36 21.49 9.38
CA VAL A 62 -5.67 21.38 10.03
C VAL A 62 -5.60 21.99 11.42
N ILE A 63 -6.74 22.40 11.95
CA ILE A 63 -6.88 22.93 13.29
C ILE A 63 -7.58 21.87 14.14
N ASP A 64 -6.85 21.34 15.12
CA ASP A 64 -7.34 20.37 16.09
C ASP A 64 -7.51 21.09 17.43
N ALA A 65 -8.76 21.25 17.87
CA ALA A 65 -9.10 21.94 19.12
C ALA A 65 -8.40 23.32 19.30
N GLY A 66 -8.28 24.08 18.21
CA GLY A 66 -7.64 25.41 18.20
C GLY A 66 -6.12 25.40 18.02
N LYS A 67 -5.49 24.23 17.86
CA LYS A 67 -4.06 24.09 17.55
C LYS A 67 -3.88 23.71 16.08
N LYS A 68 -3.17 24.55 15.33
CA LYS A 68 -2.74 24.20 13.98
C LYS A 68 -1.75 23.05 14.02
N LYS A 69 -2.00 22.02 13.22
CA LYS A 69 -1.19 20.83 13.06
C LYS A 69 -1.08 20.54 11.57
N LEU A 70 0.08 20.07 11.13
CA LEU A 70 0.22 19.55 9.79
C LEU A 70 -0.11 18.07 9.77
N TYR A 71 -0.77 17.63 8.73
CA TYR A 71 -1.06 16.23 8.43
C TYR A 71 -0.66 15.95 7.00
N GLU A 72 -0.14 14.75 6.76
CA GLU A 72 0.12 14.23 5.43
C GLU A 72 -0.97 13.23 5.08
N ALA A 73 -1.71 13.55 4.03
CA ALA A 73 -2.78 12.75 3.46
C ALA A 73 -2.33 12.19 2.12
N LYS A 74 -2.52 10.89 1.90
CA LYS A 74 -2.26 10.24 0.61
C LYS A 74 -3.58 9.76 0.03
N VAL A 75 -4.00 10.37 -1.07
CA VAL A 75 -5.27 10.05 -1.72
C VAL A 75 -5.01 9.35 -3.04
N TRP A 76 -5.51 8.12 -3.17
CA TRP A 76 -5.33 7.34 -4.37
C TRP A 76 -6.56 7.39 -5.27
N VAL A 77 -6.38 7.89 -6.48
CA VAL A 77 -7.43 8.09 -7.47
C VAL A 77 -7.18 7.19 -8.67
N LYS A 78 -8.17 6.37 -9.04
CA LYS A 78 -8.16 5.56 -10.26
C LYS A 78 -9.27 6.05 -11.17
N PRO A 79 -8.97 6.95 -12.13
CA PRO A 79 -9.99 7.59 -12.96
C PRO A 79 -10.77 6.57 -13.81
N TRP A 80 -10.14 5.48 -14.25
CA TRP A 80 -10.80 4.40 -15.01
C TRP A 80 -11.78 3.56 -14.19
N LEU A 81 -11.73 3.65 -12.85
CA LEU A 81 -12.60 2.90 -11.95
C LEU A 81 -13.53 3.81 -11.13
N HIS A 82 -13.48 5.13 -11.33
CA HIS A 82 -14.14 6.14 -10.48
C HIS A 82 -13.87 5.92 -8.97
N PHE A 83 -12.70 5.38 -8.66
CA PHE A 83 -12.34 4.99 -7.30
C PHE A 83 -11.41 6.04 -6.70
N LYS A 84 -11.81 6.61 -5.56
CA LYS A 84 -10.97 7.48 -4.72
C LYS A 84 -10.98 6.95 -3.30
N GLU A 85 -9.81 6.85 -2.69
CA GLU A 85 -9.65 6.33 -1.33
C GLU A 85 -8.51 7.04 -0.62
N LEU A 86 -8.71 7.39 0.66
CA LEU A 86 -7.62 7.83 1.52
C LEU A 86 -6.80 6.62 1.92
N GLN A 87 -5.59 6.54 1.38
CA GLN A 87 -4.62 5.51 1.77
C GLN A 87 -4.12 5.78 3.18
N GLU A 88 -3.69 7.02 3.43
CA GLU A 88 -3.00 7.39 4.66
C GLU A 88 -3.34 8.81 5.10
N PHE A 89 -3.37 9.02 6.41
CA PHE A 89 -3.56 10.32 7.04
C PHE A 89 -2.74 10.36 8.34
N ASN A 90 -1.52 10.88 8.25
CA ASN A 90 -0.56 10.89 9.35
C ASN A 90 -0.31 12.32 9.85
N GLN A 91 -0.25 12.52 11.17
CA GLN A 91 0.12 13.82 11.71
C GLN A 91 1.62 14.08 11.48
N VAL A 92 1.95 15.14 10.75
CA VAL A 92 3.33 15.63 10.60
C VAL A 92 3.63 16.45 11.86
N GLY A 93 4.18 15.77 12.86
CA GLY A 93 4.54 16.38 14.14
C GLY A 93 5.72 17.35 13.98
N ASP A 94 5.51 18.61 14.40
CA ASP A 94 6.60 19.44 14.87
C ASP A 94 7.34 18.68 15.99
N SER A 95 8.64 18.53 15.78
CA SER A 95 9.59 17.83 16.62
C SER A 95 9.47 18.18 18.10
N ASP A 96 8.85 17.31 18.88
CA ASP A 96 9.15 17.15 20.31
C ASP A 96 8.78 15.74 20.79
N SER A 97 9.60 14.77 20.41
CA SER A 97 9.95 13.66 21.30
C SER A 97 11.33 13.13 20.90
N VAL A 98 12.36 13.71 21.53
CA VAL A 98 13.71 13.11 21.59
C VAL A 98 13.62 11.75 22.28
N THR A 99 14.19 10.72 21.65
CA THR A 99 15.09 9.69 22.21
C THR A 99 15.44 8.73 21.07
N ILE A 100 16.68 8.52 20.59
CA ILE A 100 18.01 8.58 21.22
C ILE A 100 19.03 9.14 20.22
N THR A 101 19.89 10.02 20.74
CA THR A 101 21.11 10.53 20.12
C THR A 101 22.10 9.41 19.78
N ALA A 102 22.44 9.25 18.51
CA ALA A 102 23.76 8.79 18.09
C ALA A 102 24.35 9.91 17.23
N ALA A 103 25.02 10.85 17.90
CA ALA A 103 25.92 11.77 17.23
C ALA A 103 26.97 10.95 16.48
N ASP A 104 27.36 11.46 15.31
CA ASP A 104 28.45 10.96 14.48
C ASP A 104 28.13 9.68 13.69
N LEU A 105 27.78 9.84 12.41
CA LEU A 105 28.16 9.00 11.25
C LEU A 105 27.11 9.18 10.14
N GLY A 106 27.44 10.02 9.17
CA GLY A 106 26.59 10.31 8.02
C GLY A 106 26.14 9.05 7.27
N VAL A 107 24.85 8.75 7.36
CA VAL A 107 24.17 7.78 6.50
C VAL A 107 22.83 8.41 6.09
N LYS A 108 22.69 8.67 4.79
CA LYS A 108 21.39 8.89 4.13
C LYS A 108 20.54 7.63 4.37
N ARG A 109 19.70 7.65 5.41
CA ARG A 109 18.65 6.65 5.55
C ARG A 109 17.42 7.16 4.82
N VAL A 110 17.17 6.52 3.69
CA VAL A 110 15.89 6.49 2.99
C VAL A 110 14.82 6.25 4.05
N ASP A 111 13.88 7.19 4.16
CA ASP A 111 12.72 7.11 5.05
C ASP A 111 11.86 5.92 4.60
N GLN A 112 12.10 4.79 5.26
CA GLN A 112 11.49 3.52 4.97
C GLN A 112 10.27 3.42 5.88
N GLU A 113 9.18 4.02 5.42
CA GLU A 113 7.85 3.98 6.03
C GLU A 113 7.41 2.51 6.27
N PRO A 114 6.94 2.15 7.47
CA PRO A 114 6.25 0.88 7.72
C PRO A 114 4.87 0.95 7.05
N GLY A 115 4.68 0.17 5.98
CA GLY A 115 3.47 0.17 5.16
C GLY A 115 3.63 -0.74 3.94
N TRP A 116 2.53 -1.28 3.41
CA TRP A 116 2.50 -2.23 2.29
C TRP A 116 3.22 -1.68 1.04
N ARG A 117 4.39 -2.23 0.74
CA ARG A 117 5.22 -1.88 -0.41
C ARG A 117 4.89 -2.76 -1.58
N THR A 118 4.69 -2.19 -2.76
CA THR A 118 4.59 -3.03 -3.97
C THR A 118 5.96 -3.61 -4.26
N VAL A 119 6.06 -4.94 -4.30
CA VAL A 119 7.31 -5.66 -4.53
C VAL A 119 7.31 -6.24 -5.93
N PRO A 120 8.46 -6.24 -6.62
CA PRO A 120 8.53 -6.82 -7.96
C PRO A 120 8.23 -8.33 -7.89
N SER A 121 7.37 -8.81 -8.79
CA SER A 121 7.03 -10.24 -8.90
C SER A 121 8.23 -11.13 -9.26
N HIS A 122 9.30 -10.53 -9.80
CA HIS A 122 10.55 -11.23 -10.12
C HIS A 122 11.52 -11.33 -8.94
N ASP A 123 11.19 -10.74 -7.78
CA ASP A 123 12.06 -10.76 -6.61
C ASP A 123 12.21 -12.19 -6.07
N PRO A 124 13.43 -12.65 -5.73
CA PRO A 124 13.64 -13.98 -5.20
C PRO A 124 12.84 -14.24 -3.92
N VAL A 125 12.63 -13.22 -3.06
CA VAL A 125 11.85 -13.37 -1.82
C VAL A 125 10.37 -13.56 -2.12
N VAL A 126 9.86 -12.88 -3.14
CA VAL A 126 8.46 -12.99 -3.57
C VAL A 126 8.19 -14.34 -4.22
N LYS A 127 9.14 -14.82 -5.04
CA LYS A 127 9.07 -16.16 -5.65
C LYS A 127 9.10 -17.26 -4.61
N ASP A 128 10.00 -17.17 -3.63
CA ASP A 128 10.12 -18.17 -2.57
C ASP A 128 8.84 -18.23 -1.71
N ALA A 129 8.30 -17.08 -1.32
CA ALA A 129 7.03 -17.00 -0.61
C ALA A 129 5.84 -17.52 -1.44
N ALA A 130 5.81 -17.24 -2.75
CA ALA A 130 4.79 -17.74 -3.66
C ALA A 130 4.86 -19.26 -3.84
N ASP A 131 6.05 -19.82 -4.00
CA ASP A 131 6.26 -21.27 -4.10
C ASP A 131 5.83 -21.98 -2.81
N HIS A 132 6.25 -21.44 -1.67
CA HIS A 132 5.84 -21.94 -0.35
C HIS A 132 4.32 -21.88 -0.15
N ALA A 133 3.67 -20.80 -0.61
CA ALA A 133 2.22 -20.68 -0.57
C ALA A 133 1.54 -21.73 -1.45
N VAL A 134 2.01 -21.96 -2.69
CA VAL A 134 1.45 -22.98 -3.60
C VAL A 134 1.65 -24.38 -3.04
N GLN A 135 2.81 -24.67 -2.47
CA GLN A 135 3.08 -25.94 -1.81
C GLN A 135 2.16 -26.17 -0.61
N THR A 136 1.92 -25.13 0.19
CA THR A 136 0.97 -25.19 1.32
C THR A 136 -0.47 -25.38 0.84
N ILE A 137 -0.87 -24.69 -0.23
CA ILE A 137 -2.18 -24.86 -0.88
C ILE A 137 -2.33 -26.30 -1.37
N GLN A 138 -1.29 -26.87 -1.98
CA GLN A 138 -1.30 -28.24 -2.46
C GLN A 138 -1.40 -29.26 -1.33
N GLN A 139 -0.74 -29.04 -0.18
CA GLN A 139 -0.85 -29.94 0.97
C GLN A 139 -2.22 -29.85 1.66
N ARG A 140 -2.79 -28.65 1.75
CA ARG A 140 -4.12 -28.45 2.36
C ARG A 140 -5.25 -28.88 1.43
N SER A 141 -5.05 -28.75 0.12
CA SER A 141 -5.99 -29.22 -0.88
C SER A 141 -5.83 -30.72 -1.07
N ASN A 142 -6.91 -31.48 -0.88
CA ASN A 142 -6.93 -32.91 -1.18
C ASN A 142 -7.02 -33.17 -2.70
N SER A 143 -6.24 -32.44 -3.51
CA SER A 143 -6.29 -32.47 -4.96
C SER A 143 -5.23 -33.41 -5.53
N LEU A 144 -5.65 -34.31 -6.41
CA LEU A 144 -4.79 -35.28 -7.10
C LEU A 144 -3.93 -34.65 -8.21
N ALA A 145 -4.25 -33.43 -8.64
CA ALA A 145 -3.51 -32.70 -9.66
C ALA A 145 -2.58 -31.67 -9.00
N PRO A 146 -1.32 -31.53 -9.46
CA PRO A 146 -0.40 -30.53 -8.96
C PRO A 146 -0.91 -29.12 -9.28
N TYR A 147 -0.84 -28.21 -8.30
CA TYR A 147 -0.97 -26.79 -8.53
C TYR A 147 0.35 -26.23 -9.09
N GLU A 148 0.30 -25.65 -10.28
CA GLU A 148 1.45 -24.97 -10.89
C GLU A 148 1.27 -23.45 -10.79
N LEU A 149 2.26 -22.75 -10.24
CA LEU A 149 2.28 -21.29 -10.27
C LEU A 149 2.49 -20.83 -11.72
N LEU A 150 1.50 -20.14 -12.28
CA LEU A 150 1.52 -19.70 -13.67
C LEU A 150 2.05 -18.27 -13.78
N ASP A 151 1.57 -17.37 -12.91
CA ASP A 151 2.04 -15.99 -12.84
C ASP A 151 1.72 -15.33 -11.48
N ILE A 152 2.42 -14.24 -11.13
CA ILE A 152 2.17 -13.46 -9.91
C ILE A 152 1.58 -12.13 -10.36
N LEU A 153 0.25 -12.00 -10.27
CA LEU A 153 -0.49 -10.86 -10.77
C LEU A 153 -0.22 -9.60 -9.96
N HIS A 154 -0.16 -9.73 -8.63
CA HIS A 154 0.13 -8.64 -7.70
C HIS A 154 0.95 -9.19 -6.52
N ALA A 155 1.91 -8.40 -6.04
CA ALA A 155 2.65 -8.70 -4.83
C ALA A 155 2.93 -7.41 -4.04
N LYS A 156 2.59 -7.44 -2.77
CA LYS A 156 2.86 -6.38 -1.80
C LYS A 156 3.55 -6.98 -0.58
N ALA A 157 4.44 -6.23 0.04
CA ALA A 157 5.13 -6.63 1.26
C ALA A 157 5.11 -5.48 2.27
N ASP A 158 4.61 -5.73 3.46
CA ASP A 158 4.62 -4.82 4.59
C ASP A 158 5.63 -5.32 5.61
N VAL A 159 6.72 -4.59 5.81
CA VAL A 159 7.77 -4.97 6.77
C VAL A 159 7.48 -4.28 8.08
N ILE A 160 6.95 -5.05 9.04
CA ILE A 160 6.70 -4.62 10.41
C ILE A 160 7.88 -5.11 11.26
N GLU A 161 8.25 -4.34 12.30
CA GLU A 161 9.44 -4.50 13.18
C GLU A 161 10.09 -5.89 13.24
N ASP A 162 9.32 -6.97 13.48
CA ASP A 162 9.81 -8.35 13.60
C ASP A 162 9.19 -9.34 12.57
N THR A 163 8.30 -8.89 11.68
CA THR A 163 7.61 -9.77 10.72
C THR A 163 7.27 -9.04 9.44
N ALA A 164 7.65 -9.63 8.29
CA ALA A 164 7.28 -9.13 6.98
C ALA A 164 6.02 -9.84 6.48
N LYS A 165 4.92 -9.10 6.31
CA LYS A 165 3.69 -9.61 5.71
C LYS A 165 3.78 -9.45 4.20
N PHE A 166 3.28 -10.42 3.45
CA PHE A 166 3.24 -10.42 2.01
C PHE A 166 1.82 -10.70 1.56
N ASP A 167 1.22 -9.78 0.80
CA ASP A 167 -0.08 -9.96 0.17
C ASP A 167 0.17 -10.18 -1.32
N MET A 168 -0.18 -11.36 -1.82
CA MET A 168 0.06 -11.75 -3.20
C MET A 168 -1.20 -12.29 -3.85
N LEU A 169 -1.36 -11.98 -5.14
CA LEU A 169 -2.38 -12.57 -5.99
C LEU A 169 -1.68 -13.50 -6.99
N LEU A 170 -1.76 -14.79 -6.72
CA LEU A 170 -1.17 -15.84 -7.53
C LEU A 170 -2.18 -16.32 -8.55
N LYS A 171 -1.73 -16.47 -9.79
CA LYS A 171 -2.47 -17.21 -10.82
C LYS A 171 -1.86 -18.60 -10.88
N VAL A 172 -2.64 -19.61 -10.49
CA VAL A 172 -2.21 -21.01 -10.48
C VAL A 172 -3.00 -21.79 -11.52
N LYS A 173 -2.43 -22.90 -11.98
CA LYS A 173 -3.10 -23.83 -12.86
C LYS A 173 -3.23 -25.17 -12.18
N ARG A 174 -4.46 -25.69 -12.18
CA ARG A 174 -4.80 -27.03 -11.69
C ARG A 174 -5.21 -27.89 -12.87
N GLY A 175 -4.28 -28.68 -13.39
CA GLY A 175 -4.49 -29.53 -14.56
C GLY A 175 -4.78 -28.70 -15.82
N THR A 176 -6.05 -28.56 -16.21
CA THR A 176 -6.49 -27.74 -17.36
C THR A 176 -7.22 -26.46 -16.96
N LYS A 177 -7.40 -26.21 -15.66
CA LYS A 177 -8.12 -25.04 -15.15
C LYS A 177 -7.13 -24.01 -14.61
N GLU A 178 -7.35 -22.74 -14.93
CA GLU A 178 -6.62 -21.61 -14.36
C GLU A 178 -7.46 -21.00 -13.23
N GLU A 179 -6.86 -20.83 -12.06
CA GLU A 179 -7.50 -20.34 -10.84
C GLU A 179 -6.64 -19.20 -10.26
N LYS A 180 -7.27 -18.23 -9.60
CA LYS A 180 -6.55 -17.15 -8.90
C LYS A 180 -6.68 -17.34 -7.41
N TYR A 181 -5.59 -17.13 -6.69
CA TYR A 181 -5.53 -17.24 -5.24
C TYR A 181 -4.92 -15.97 -4.67
N LYS A 182 -5.68 -15.32 -3.79
CA LYS A 182 -5.16 -14.29 -2.92
C LYS A 182 -4.54 -14.98 -1.70
N VAL A 183 -3.27 -14.76 -1.46
CA VAL A 183 -2.53 -15.35 -0.36
C VAL A 183 -1.86 -14.27 0.48
N GLU A 184 -1.89 -14.45 1.78
CA GLU A 184 -1.17 -13.63 2.74
C GLU A 184 -0.14 -14.49 3.46
N VAL A 185 1.14 -14.21 3.22
CA VAL A 185 2.28 -14.93 3.79
C VAL A 185 3.02 -14.03 4.76
N HIS A 186 3.26 -14.47 5.99
CA HIS A 186 4.06 -13.74 6.97
C HIS A 186 5.42 -14.40 7.08
N LYS A 187 6.49 -13.61 6.98
CA LYS A 187 7.88 -14.04 7.13
C LYS A 187 8.41 -13.50 8.44
N THR A 188 8.84 -14.40 9.33
CA THR A 188 9.51 -14.02 10.59
C THR A 188 10.97 -13.66 10.35
N LEU A 189 11.61 -12.96 11.30
CA LEU A 189 13.06 -12.67 11.23
C LEU A 189 13.94 -13.92 11.16
N GLU A 190 13.44 -15.07 11.61
CA GLU A 190 14.10 -16.39 11.48
C GLU A 190 14.14 -16.90 10.02
N GLY A 191 13.45 -16.21 9.10
CA GLY A 191 13.37 -16.61 7.69
C GLY A 191 12.27 -17.62 7.38
N THR A 192 11.40 -17.93 8.36
CA THR A 192 10.32 -18.89 8.19
C THR A 192 9.07 -18.22 7.62
N PHE A 193 8.54 -18.77 6.53
CA PHE A 193 7.30 -18.32 5.90
C PHE A 193 6.10 -19.06 6.50
N HIS A 194 5.05 -18.30 6.86
CA HIS A 194 3.80 -18.81 7.39
C HIS A 194 2.65 -18.26 6.56
N LEU A 195 1.90 -19.15 5.90
CA LEU A 195 0.69 -18.76 5.19
C LEU A 195 -0.42 -18.46 6.20
N ASN A 196 -0.78 -17.18 6.37
CA ASN A 196 -1.78 -16.74 7.32
C ASN A 196 -3.20 -16.82 6.73
N GLN A 197 -3.38 -16.35 5.49
CA GLN A 197 -4.66 -16.35 4.81
C GLN A 197 -4.52 -16.84 3.37
N MET A 198 -5.50 -17.60 2.88
CA MET A 198 -5.60 -17.97 1.48
C MET A 198 -7.07 -17.92 1.08
N GLN A 199 -7.38 -17.25 -0.03
CA GLN A 199 -8.71 -17.12 -0.57
C GLN A 199 -8.67 -17.38 -2.08
N GLN A 200 -9.46 -18.34 -2.52
CA GLN A 200 -9.66 -18.58 -3.95
C GLN A 200 -10.56 -17.48 -4.52
N GLU A 201 -10.06 -16.75 -5.50
CA GLU A 201 -10.88 -15.85 -6.30
C GLU A 201 -11.54 -16.70 -7.39
N GLN A 202 -12.82 -17.01 -7.20
CA GLN A 202 -13.59 -17.75 -8.19
C GLN A 202 -13.71 -16.89 -9.44
N ALA A 203 -13.11 -17.35 -10.55
CA ALA A 203 -13.53 -16.90 -11.86
C ALA A 203 -15.01 -17.29 -11.99
N GLU A 204 -15.89 -16.31 -12.08
CA GLU A 204 -17.27 -16.52 -12.54
C GLU A 204 -17.20 -17.40 -13.78
N SER A 205 -17.62 -18.65 -13.63
CA SER A 205 -17.88 -19.49 -14.78
C SER A 205 -18.99 -18.81 -15.54
N ALA A 206 -18.68 -18.35 -16.74
CA ALA A 206 -19.68 -18.12 -17.76
C ALA A 206 -20.46 -19.43 -17.93
N SER A 207 -21.59 -19.53 -17.25
CA SER A 207 -22.64 -20.48 -17.54
C SER A 207 -23.39 -19.97 -18.77
N GLU A 208 -23.12 -20.66 -19.88
CA GLU A 208 -24.02 -21.02 -21.00
C GLU A 208 -25.26 -20.17 -21.30
#